data_AF-A0A559KJU6-F1
#
_entry.id   AF-A0A559KJU6-F1
#
_cell.length_a   1.000
_cell.length_b   1.000
_cell.length_c   1.000
_cell.angle_alpha   90.00
_cell.angle_beta   90.00
_cell.angle_gamma   90.00
#
_symmetry.space_group_name_H-M   'P 1'
#
loop_
_entity.id
_entity.type
_entity.pdbx_description
1 polymer ?
#
loop_
_entity_poly.entity_id
_entity_poly.type
_entity_poly.pdbx_seq_one_letter_code
_entity_poly.pdbx_strand_id
1 'polypeptide(L)'
;MKKKFILKKKSEINLIFKFKKNVKNRFFLLYYIKNPCFQNFKFALSVNKKYGKAYERNLIKRRLRIIIHNNMSLIEPKASFVLVINSISKELNFFDLEKNFLFLLKKSFLIVKKGYY
;
A
#
# COMPACT_ATOMS: atom_id res chain seq x y z
N MET A 1 -11.51 -9.22 -1.47
CA MET A 1 -10.06 -9.47 -1.66
C MET A 1 -9.69 -10.86 -1.14
N LYS A 2 -8.90 -11.61 -1.91
CA LYS A 2 -8.40 -12.93 -1.48
C LYS A 2 -7.41 -12.74 -0.31
N LYS A 3 -7.52 -13.56 0.75
CA LYS A 3 -6.67 -13.49 1.97
C LYS A 3 -5.17 -13.61 1.67
N LYS A 4 -4.81 -14.17 0.51
CA LYS A 4 -3.44 -14.41 0.01
C LYS A 4 -2.56 -13.16 -0.04
N PHE A 5 -3.16 -12.01 -0.36
CA PHE A 5 -2.44 -10.75 -0.55
C PHE A 5 -2.34 -9.91 0.73
N ILE A 6 -2.90 -10.37 1.85
CA ILE A 6 -2.91 -9.60 3.10
C ILE A 6 -1.72 -10.03 3.96
N LEU A 7 -0.89 -9.06 4.32
CA LEU A 7 0.21 -9.25 5.26
C LEU A 7 -0.33 -9.22 6.70
N LYS A 8 -0.31 -10.37 7.38
CA LYS A 8 -0.85 -10.52 8.75
C LYS A 8 0.22 -10.70 9.81
N LYS A 9 1.35 -11.34 9.48
CA LYS A 9 2.37 -11.69 10.47
C LYS A 9 3.12 -10.42 10.89
N LYS A 10 3.16 -10.17 12.20
CA LYS A 10 3.89 -9.03 12.78
C LYS A 10 5.39 -9.10 12.46
N SER A 11 5.96 -10.29 12.41
CA SER A 11 7.36 -10.51 12.00
C SER A 11 7.65 -10.02 10.58
N GLU A 12 6.77 -10.34 9.62
CA GLU A 12 6.90 -9.87 8.23
C GLU A 12 6.75 -8.34 8.14
N ILE A 13 5.79 -7.76 8.87
CA ILE A 13 5.61 -6.30 8.94
C ILE A 13 6.86 -5.62 9.52
N ASN A 14 7.40 -6.14 10.63
CA ASN A 14 8.60 -5.61 11.26
C ASN A 14 9.82 -5.70 10.34
N LEU A 15 9.92 -6.78 9.54
CA LEU A 15 11.00 -6.95 8.57
C LEU A 15 10.95 -5.85 7.49
N ILE A 16 9.75 -5.53 6.99
CA ILE A 16 9.57 -4.42 6.03
C ILE A 16 10.01 -3.08 6.64
N PHE A 17 9.64 -2.81 7.90
CA PHE A 17 10.09 -1.60 8.59
C PHE A 17 11.61 -1.56 8.81
N LYS A 18 12.24 -2.71 9.13
CA LYS A 18 13.70 -2.82 9.29
C LYS A 18 14.47 -2.54 8.01
N PHE A 19 13.92 -2.90 6.85
CA PHE A 19 14.57 -2.67 5.55
C PHE A 19 14.70 -1.17 5.19
N LYS A 20 13.99 -0.28 5.89
CA LYS A 20 14.01 1.19 5.79
C LYS A 20 13.72 1.80 4.41
N LYS A 21 13.57 1.00 3.33
CA LYS A 21 13.15 1.51 2.01
C LYS A 21 11.72 1.99 2.07
N ASN A 22 11.53 3.28 1.84
CA ASN A 22 10.23 3.91 1.86
C ASN A 22 10.12 5.03 0.84
N VAL A 23 8.89 5.34 0.46
CA VAL A 23 8.54 6.51 -0.33
C VAL A 23 7.37 7.18 0.36
N LYS A 24 7.38 8.51 0.44
CA LYS A 24 6.31 9.29 1.03
C LYS A 24 5.75 10.33 0.08
N ASN A 25 4.49 10.66 0.30
CA ASN A 25 3.86 11.90 -0.15
C ASN A 25 3.22 12.58 1.08
N ARG A 26 2.47 13.67 0.86
CA ARG A 26 1.80 14.41 1.94
C ARG A 26 0.81 13.56 2.74
N PHE A 27 0.21 12.57 2.10
CA PHE A 27 -0.97 11.83 2.59
C PHE A 27 -0.66 10.42 3.09
N PHE A 28 0.37 9.79 2.54
CA PHE A 28 0.75 8.40 2.77
C PHE A 28 2.26 8.21 2.77
N LEU A 29 2.67 7.15 3.45
CA LEU A 29 4.03 6.67 3.53
C LEU A 29 4.02 5.18 3.20
N LEU A 30 4.71 4.80 2.14
CA LEU A 30 4.80 3.45 1.62
C LEU A 30 6.16 2.85 2.00
N TYR A 31 6.17 1.86 2.87
CA TYR A 31 7.33 1.00 3.09
C TYR A 31 7.25 -0.20 2.17
N TYR A 32 8.37 -0.63 1.59
CA TYR A 32 8.35 -1.77 0.69
C TYR A 32 9.65 -2.58 0.77
N ILE A 33 9.52 -3.85 0.43
CA ILE A 33 10.65 -4.76 0.22
C ILE A 33 10.37 -5.59 -1.04
N LYS A 34 11.42 -5.84 -1.82
CA LYS A 34 11.40 -6.76 -2.94
C LYS A 34 12.15 -8.00 -2.53
N ASN A 35 11.55 -9.18 -2.70
CA ASN A 35 12.23 -10.43 -2.45
C ASN A 35 11.85 -11.43 -3.55
N PRO A 36 12.82 -11.96 -4.32
CA PRO A 36 12.53 -12.90 -5.41
C PRO A 36 11.85 -14.19 -4.94
N CYS A 37 12.01 -14.56 -3.66
CA CYS A 37 11.36 -15.74 -3.07
C CYS A 37 9.86 -15.53 -2.78
N PHE A 38 9.33 -14.31 -2.93
CA PHE A 38 7.91 -14.07 -2.74
C PHE A 38 7.10 -14.54 -3.95
N GLN A 39 6.11 -15.39 -3.67
CA GLN A 39 5.26 -15.99 -4.70
C GLN A 39 4.10 -15.08 -5.11
N ASN A 40 3.67 -14.17 -4.23
CA ASN A 40 2.62 -13.19 -4.46
C ASN A 40 2.94 -11.92 -3.69
N PHE A 41 2.46 -10.77 -4.19
CA PHE A 41 2.63 -9.55 -3.44
C PHE A 41 1.79 -9.60 -2.17
N LYS A 42 2.26 -8.95 -1.11
CA LYS A 42 1.49 -8.82 0.12
C LYS A 42 1.46 -7.36 0.54
N PHE A 43 0.34 -6.93 1.08
CA PHE A 43 0.20 -5.57 1.59
C PHE A 43 -0.41 -5.53 2.99
N ALA A 44 -0.03 -4.52 3.75
CA ALA A 44 -0.73 -4.11 4.98
C ALA A 44 -1.12 -2.63 4.91
N LEU A 45 -2.24 -2.30 5.57
CA LEU A 45 -2.70 -0.91 5.74
C LEU A 45 -2.58 -0.52 7.21
N SER A 46 -1.71 0.44 7.49
CA SER A 46 -1.57 1.07 8.79
C SER A 46 -2.26 2.44 8.75
N VAL A 47 -3.17 2.70 9.68
CA VAL A 47 -3.85 4.00 9.80
C VAL A 47 -3.46 4.61 11.13
N ASN A 48 -3.00 5.85 11.12
CA ASN A 48 -2.61 6.55 12.34
C ASN A 48 -3.80 6.67 13.32
N LYS A 49 -3.54 6.62 14.63
CA LYS A 49 -4.58 6.80 15.67
C LYS A 49 -5.25 8.19 15.56
N LYS A 50 -4.48 9.20 15.13
CA LYS A 50 -4.93 10.58 14.88
C LYS A 50 -5.86 10.74 13.67
N TYR A 51 -6.13 9.68 12.89
CA TYR A 51 -6.98 9.77 11.70
C TYR A 51 -8.45 10.09 12.04
N GLY A 52 -8.92 9.63 13.20
CA GLY A 52 -10.28 9.86 13.67
C GLY A 52 -10.97 8.59 14.19
N LYS A 53 -12.31 8.60 14.13
CA LYS A 53 -13.14 7.53 14.73
C LYS A 53 -13.00 6.20 13.99
N ALA A 54 -13.44 5.12 14.63
CA ALA A 54 -13.30 3.76 14.07
C ALA A 54 -13.94 3.60 12.68
N TYR A 55 -15.13 4.18 12.46
CA TYR A 55 -15.81 4.12 11.17
C TYR A 55 -15.04 4.86 10.07
N GLU A 56 -14.41 6.00 10.37
CA GLU A 56 -13.60 6.77 9.43
C GLU A 56 -12.35 5.99 9.01
N ARG A 57 -11.67 5.37 9.98
CA ARG A 57 -10.51 4.49 9.73
C ARG A 57 -10.89 3.27 8.90
N ASN A 58 -12.09 2.72 9.12
CA ASN A 58 -12.58 1.57 8.35
C ASN A 58 -12.97 1.98 6.93
N LEU A 59 -13.56 3.16 6.75
CA LEU A 59 -13.91 3.70 5.44
C LEU A 59 -12.68 3.88 4.56
N ILE A 60 -11.62 4.53 5.06
CA ILE A 60 -10.39 4.73 4.28
C ILE A 60 -9.70 3.42 3.95
N LYS A 61 -9.65 2.48 4.90
CA LYS A 61 -9.12 1.12 4.65
C LYS A 61 -9.92 0.39 3.57
N ARG A 62 -11.26 0.57 3.54
CA ARG A 62 -12.11 -0.02 2.51
C ARG A 62 -11.82 0.60 1.13
N ARG A 63 -11.76 1.93 1.04
CA ARG A 63 -11.42 2.64 -0.21
C ARG A 63 -10.06 2.21 -0.77
N LEU A 64 -9.02 2.22 0.07
CA LEU A 64 -7.67 1.81 -0.34
C LEU A 64 -7.58 0.34 -0.74
N ARG A 65 -8.33 -0.57 -0.07
CA ARG A 65 -8.40 -1.97 -0.49
C ARG A 65 -8.95 -2.13 -1.90
N ILE A 66 -9.96 -1.34 -2.27
CA ILE A 66 -10.55 -1.37 -3.61
C ILE A 66 -9.56 -0.81 -4.63
N ILE A 67 -8.92 0.32 -4.33
CA ILE A 67 -7.89 0.93 -5.19
C ILE A 67 -6.74 -0.06 -5.44
N ILE A 68 -6.21 -0.70 -4.39
CA ILE A 68 -5.15 -1.71 -4.52
C ILE A 68 -5.63 -2.90 -5.35
N HIS A 69 -6.89 -3.32 -5.18
CA HIS A 69 -7.44 -4.45 -5.91
C HIS A 69 -7.59 -4.15 -7.41
N ASN A 70 -8.07 -2.95 -7.77
CA ASN A 70 -8.23 -2.53 -9.17
C ASN A 70 -6.87 -2.40 -9.86
N ASN A 71 -5.85 -1.95 -9.14
CA ASN A 71 -4.50 -1.74 -9.66
C ASN A 71 -3.56 -2.93 -9.43
N MET A 72 -4.11 -4.07 -9.03
CA MET A 72 -3.35 -5.25 -8.62
C MET A 72 -2.44 -5.78 -9.73
N SER A 73 -2.90 -5.75 -10.98
CA SER A 73 -2.13 -6.21 -12.16
C SER A 73 -0.92 -5.34 -12.46
N LEU A 74 -0.85 -4.12 -11.93
CA LEU A 74 0.28 -3.20 -12.12
C LEU A 74 1.38 -3.40 -11.07
N ILE A 75 1.07 -4.06 -9.96
CA ILE A 75 1.97 -4.19 -8.81
C ILE A 75 2.89 -5.39 -9.02
N GLU A 76 4.18 -5.17 -8.75
CA GLU A 76 5.21 -6.21 -8.78
C GLU A 76 4.84 -7.41 -7.87
N PRO A 77 4.61 -8.62 -8.41
CA PRO A 77 4.21 -9.78 -7.62
C PRO A 77 5.26 -10.22 -6.60
N LYS A 78 6.55 -9.86 -6.80
CA LYS A 78 7.65 -10.20 -5.90
C LYS A 78 7.92 -9.12 -4.83
N ALA A 79 6.96 -8.22 -4.60
CA ALA A 79 7.08 -7.15 -3.63
C ALA A 79 6.09 -7.29 -2.47
N SER A 80 6.52 -6.91 -1.26
CA SER A 80 5.61 -6.72 -0.13
C SER A 80 5.71 -5.29 0.39
N PHE A 81 4.59 -4.69 0.75
CA PHE A 81 4.57 -3.29 1.19
C PHE A 81 3.61 -3.03 2.36
N VAL A 82 3.90 -1.98 3.11
CA VAL A 82 3.03 -1.45 4.16
C VAL A 82 2.72 -0.01 3.83
N LEU A 83 1.43 0.29 3.64
CA LEU A 83 0.95 1.65 3.41
C LEU A 83 0.50 2.26 4.74
N VAL A 84 1.21 3.29 5.18
CA VAL A 84 0.88 4.09 6.36
C VAL A 84 0.08 5.31 5.91
N ILE A 85 -1.09 5.51 6.50
CA ILE A 85 -2.07 6.52 6.11
C ILE A 85 -2.08 7.65 7.13
N ASN A 86 -1.86 8.87 6.66
CA ASN A 86 -1.84 10.07 7.48
C ASN A 86 -3.25 10.66 7.65
N SER A 87 -3.51 11.36 8.74
CA SER A 87 -4.82 11.97 9.04
C SER A 87 -5.24 13.01 8.00
N ILE A 88 -4.27 13.69 7.39
CA ILE A 88 -4.48 14.70 6.33
C ILE A 88 -5.18 14.10 5.10
N SER A 89 -5.06 12.78 4.86
CA SER A 89 -5.74 12.12 3.73
C SER A 89 -7.28 12.07 3.85
N LYS A 90 -7.84 12.53 4.96
CA LYS A 90 -9.29 12.66 5.17
C LYS A 90 -9.95 13.66 4.21
N GLU A 91 -9.20 14.66 3.76
CA GLU A 91 -9.65 15.69 2.82
C GLU A 91 -9.76 15.18 1.37
N LEU A 92 -9.22 13.99 1.08
CA LEU A 92 -9.13 13.48 -0.29
C LEU A 92 -10.38 12.69 -0.71
N ASN A 93 -10.80 12.93 -1.95
CA ASN A 93 -11.80 12.13 -2.63
C ASN A 93 -11.21 10.82 -3.14
N PHE A 94 -12.09 9.87 -3.54
CA PHE A 94 -11.67 8.54 -3.98
C PHE A 94 -10.64 8.56 -5.12
N PHE A 95 -10.87 9.41 -6.13
CA PHE A 95 -9.97 9.57 -7.27
C PHE A 95 -8.61 10.13 -6.84
N ASP A 96 -8.57 11.09 -5.91
CA ASP A 96 -7.32 11.63 -5.41
C ASP A 96 -6.54 10.62 -4.57
N LEU A 97 -7.23 9.79 -3.80
CA LEU A 97 -6.60 8.68 -3.07
C LEU A 97 -5.89 7.73 -4.05
N GLU A 98 -6.56 7.38 -5.14
CA GLU A 98 -6.01 6.50 -6.18
C GLU A 98 -4.81 7.14 -6.88
N LYS A 99 -4.94 8.39 -7.32
CA LYS A 99 -3.86 9.13 -7.97
C LYS A 99 -2.62 9.23 -7.09
N ASN A 100 -2.81 9.58 -5.82
CA ASN A 100 -1.72 9.68 -4.85
C ASN A 100 -1.08 8.33 -4.55
N PHE A 101 -1.86 7.25 -4.52
CA PHE A 101 -1.35 5.89 -4.34
C PHE A 101 -0.53 5.42 -5.56
N LEU A 102 -1.03 5.63 -6.78
CA LEU A 102 -0.33 5.30 -8.02
C LEU A 102 0.99 6.06 -8.15
N PHE A 103 1.02 7.33 -7.75
CA PHE A 103 2.24 8.13 -7.70
C PHE A 103 3.31 7.47 -6.80
N LEU A 104 2.93 6.96 -5.64
CA LEU A 104 3.83 6.25 -4.73
C LEU A 104 4.33 4.92 -5.29
N LEU A 105 3.47 4.17 -5.98
CA LEU A 105 3.87 2.95 -6.66
C LEU A 105 4.89 3.22 -7.76
N LYS A 106 4.68 4.28 -8.55
CA LYS A 106 5.63 4.69 -9.60
C LYS A 106 6.98 5.05 -9.03
N LYS A 107 7.00 5.84 -7.95
CA LYS A 107 8.23 6.29 -7.28
C LYS A 107 8.95 5.17 -6.51
N SER A 108 8.25 4.13 -6.08
CA SER A 108 8.86 2.95 -5.43
C SER A 108 9.37 1.90 -6.43
N PHE A 109 9.28 2.17 -7.74
CA PHE A 109 9.62 1.21 -8.81
C PHE A 109 8.92 -0.14 -8.63
N LEU A 110 7.70 -0.12 -8.08
CA LEU A 110 6.86 -1.29 -7.86
C LEU A 110 5.86 -1.51 -8.99
N ILE A 111 5.93 -0.69 -10.04
CA ILE A 111 5.12 -0.87 -11.24
C ILE A 111 5.85 -1.84 -12.18
N VAL A 112 5.18 -2.92 -12.54
CA VAL A 112 5.62 -3.79 -13.63
C VAL A 112 5.46 -2.99 -14.92
N LYS A 113 6.57 -2.74 -15.66
CA LYS A 113 6.46 -2.25 -17.03
C LYS A 113 5.68 -3.31 -17.80
N LYS A 114 4.50 -2.98 -18.34
CA LYS A 114 3.87 -3.79 -19.37
C LYS A 114 4.90 -3.92 -20.50
N GLY A 115 5.52 -5.09 -20.62
CA GLY A 115 6.22 -5.46 -21.84
C GLY A 115 5.15 -5.55 -22.91
N TYR A 116 5.20 -4.62 -23.87
CA TYR A 116 4.55 -4.83 -25.15
C TYR A 116 5.35 -5.95 -25.82
N TYR A 117 4.79 -7.15 -25.82
CA TYR A 117 5.14 -8.19 -26.80
C TYR A 117 4.29 -7.95 -28.04
#